data_AF-A0A930MJM0-F1
#
_entry.id   AF-A0A930MJM0-F1
#
_cell.length_a   1.000
_cell.length_b   1.000
_cell.length_c   1.000
_cell.angle_alpha   90.00
_cell.angle_beta   90.00
_cell.angle_gamma   90.00
#
_symmetry.space_group_name_H-M   'P 1'
#
loop_
_entity.id
_entity.type
_entity.pdbx_description
1 polymer ?
#
loop_
_entity_poly.entity_id
_entity_poly.type
_entity_poly.pdbx_seq_one_letter_code
_entity_poly.pdbx_strand_id
1 'polypeptide(L)' 'MTAVCDLCPHACRLRKDETGFCRARTNVGGVIRPTNYGRLTALALDPIEKKPLHHFYPGS' A
#
# COMPACT_ATOMS: atom_id res chain seq x y z
N MET A 1 -4.78 -10.41 21.37
CA MET A 1 -4.68 -8.93 21.43
C MET A 1 -5.32 -8.36 20.18
N THR A 2 -6.29 -7.47 20.34
CA THR A 2 -7.01 -6.83 19.22
C THR A 2 -6.39 -5.46 18.96
N ALA A 3 -6.23 -5.10 17.68
CA ALA A 3 -5.67 -3.82 17.27
C ALA A 3 -6.62 -3.11 16.30
N VAL A 4 -6.65 -1.78 16.33
CA VAL A 4 -7.44 -0.96 15.40
C VAL A 4 -6.51 -0.47 14.30
N CYS A 5 -6.96 -0.53 13.05
CA CYS A 5 -6.25 0.04 11.91
C CYS A 5 -6.88 1.37 11.51
N ASP A 6 -6.18 2.47 11.74
CA ASP A 6 -6.72 3.83 11.64
C ASP A 6 -6.40 4.50 10.28
N LEU A 7 -5.74 3.77 9.38
CA LEU A 7 -5.17 4.35 8.16
C LEU A 7 -6.22 4.68 7.10
N CYS A 8 -7.39 4.04 7.14
CA CYS A 8 -8.49 4.36 6.25
C CYS A 8 -9.80 4.46 7.04
N PRO A 9 -10.85 5.07 6.47
CA PRO A 9 -12.11 5.33 7.17
C PRO A 9 -12.83 4.08 7.69
N HIS A 10 -12.50 2.88 7.20
CA HIS A 10 -13.10 1.63 7.68
C HIS A 10 -12.73 1.28 9.13
N ALA A 11 -11.66 1.84 9.70
CA ALA A 11 -11.27 1.66 11.09
C ALA A 11 -11.34 0.19 11.59
N CYS A 12 -10.81 -0.76 10.80
CA CYS A 12 -10.99 -2.18 11.07
C CYS A 12 -10.42 -2.57 12.44
N ARG A 13 -11.25 -3.21 13.29
CA ARG A 13 -10.81 -3.90 14.51
C ARG A 13 -10.40 -5.32 14.16
N LEU A 14 -9.10 -5.60 14.28
CA LEU A 14 -8.52 -6.86 13.85
C LEU A 14 -8.04 -7.66 15.06
N ARG A 15 -8.54 -8.89 15.20
CA ARG A 15 -7.97 -9.90 16.09
C ARG A 15 -6.58 -10.29 15.61
N LYS A 16 -5.84 -11.02 16.45
CA LYS A 16 -4.53 -11.55 16.08
C LYS A 16 -4.64 -12.34 14.77
N ASP A 17 -3.75 -12.06 13.83
CA ASP A 17 -3.65 -12.66 12.49
C ASP A 17 -4.84 -12.37 11.56
N GLU A 18 -5.78 -11.53 11.98
CA GLU A 18 -6.91 -11.09 11.16
C GLU A 18 -6.45 -10.00 10.18
N THR A 19 -6.97 -10.07 8.96
CA THR A 19 -6.64 -9.15 7.87
C THR A 19 -7.80 -8.20 7.63
N GLY A 20 -7.49 -6.92 7.43
CA GLY A 20 -8.49 -5.87 7.19
C GLY A 20 -9.27 -6.05 5.90
N PHE A 21 -10.37 -5.30 5.79
CA PHE A 21 -11.23 -5.28 4.60
C PHE A 21 -10.45 -5.01 3.30
N CYS A 22 -9.41 -4.16 3.38
CA CYS A 22 -8.54 -3.82 2.25
C CYS A 22 -7.61 -4.96 1.79
N ARG A 23 -7.52 -6.08 2.54
CA ARG A 23 -6.63 -7.22 2.28
C ARG A 23 -5.12 -6.91 2.29
N ALA A 24 -4.75 -5.67 2.61
CA ALA A 24 -3.36 -5.19 2.57
C ALA A 24 -2.68 -5.13 3.95
N ARG A 25 -3.43 -5.23 5.04
CA ARG A 25 -2.91 -5.06 6.41
C ARG A 25 -3.46 -6.12 7.36
N THR A 26 -2.58 -6.62 8.23
CA THR A 26 -2.88 -7.70 9.18
C THR A 26 -2.37 -7.31 10.56
N ASN A 27 -3.10 -7.73 11.60
CA ASN A 27 -2.63 -7.60 12.98
C ASN A 27 -1.61 -8.69 13.31
N VAL A 28 -0.33 -8.34 13.33
CA VAL A 28 0.78 -9.22 13.69
C VAL A 28 1.23 -8.88 15.10
N GLY A 29 0.85 -9.73 16.07
CA GLY A 29 1.28 -9.58 17.46
C GLY A 29 0.78 -8.32 18.17
N GLY A 30 -0.39 -7.79 17.78
CA GLY A 30 -0.94 -6.54 18.33
C GLY A 30 -0.58 -5.29 17.52
N VAL A 31 0.23 -5.42 16.46
CA VAL A 31 0.65 -4.31 15.61
C VAL A 31 0.10 -4.50 14.20
N ILE A 32 -0.53 -3.47 13.65
CA ILE A 32 -0.99 -3.49 12.26
C ILE A 32 0.20 -3.35 11.33
N ARG A 33 0.43 -4.36 10.47
CA ARG A 33 1.52 -4.37 9.50
C ARG A 33 1.00 -4.54 8.07
N PRO A 34 1.63 -3.89 7.07
CA PRO A 34 1.36 -4.16 5.67
C PRO A 34 1.86 -5.58 5.29
N THR A 35 0.99 -6.41 4.73
CA THR A 35 1.34 -7.77 4.30
C THR A 35 2.09 -7.82 2.98
N ASN A 36 1.99 -6.75 2.19
CA ASN A 36 2.57 -6.63 0.86
C ASN A 36 3.81 -5.74 0.81
N TYR A 37 4.37 -5.33 1.96
CA TYR A 37 5.57 -4.49 1.94
C TYR A 37 6.72 -5.19 1.20
N GLY A 38 7.33 -4.48 0.25
CA GLY A 38 8.37 -5.02 -0.63
C GLY A 38 7.88 -6.03 -1.68
N ARG A 39 6.57 -6.28 -1.79
CA ARG A 39 6.01 -7.13 -2.85
C ARG A 39 5.49 -6.26 -3.99
N LEU A 40 5.96 -6.56 -5.19
CA LEU A 40 5.52 -5.91 -6.41
C LEU A 40 4.49 -6.80 -7.10
N THR A 41 3.42 -6.19 -7.64
CA THR A 41 2.47 -6.88 -8.51
C THR A 41 2.94 -6.88 -9.96
N ALA A 42 3.63 -5.83 -10.38
CA ALA A 42 4.23 -5.68 -11.69
C ALA A 42 5.46 -4.77 -11.60
N LEU A 43 6.41 -4.98 -12.50
CA LEU A 43 7.59 -4.14 -12.68
C LEU A 43 7.72 -3.83 -14.17
N ALA A 44 7.89 -2.55 -14.49
CA ALA A 44 8.14 -2.08 -15.84
C ALA A 44 9.46 -1.29 -15.83
N LEU A 45 10.52 -1.92 -16.34
CA LEU A 45 11.84 -1.31 -16.50
C LEU A 45 11.90 -0.62 -17.85
N ASP A 46 11.14 0.46 -17.98
CA ASP A 46 11.13 1.28 -19.18
C ASP A 46 11.97 2.55 -18.97
N PRO A 47 12.65 3.04 -20.02
CA PRO A 47 13.29 4.34 -19.97
C PRO A 47 12.25 5.44 -19.69
N ILE A 48 12.69 6.54 -19.06
CA ILE A 48 11.80 7.64 -18.68
C ILE A 48 11.03 8.20 -19.89
N GLU A 49 11.66 8.16 -21.07
CA GLU A 49 11.17 8.63 -22.37
C GLU A 49 9.96 7.83 -22.90
N LYS A 50 9.67 6.64 -22.37
CA LYS A 50 8.47 5.87 -22.79
C LYS A 50 7.18 6.62 -22.45
N LYS A 51 7.19 7.42 -21.38
CA LYS A 51 6.06 8.31 -21.07
C LYS A 51 6.16 9.55 -21.96
N PRO A 52 5.06 10.01 -22.58
CA PRO A 52 5.06 11.14 -23.51
C PRO A 52 5.15 12.49 -22.75
N LEU A 53 6.18 12.65 -21.92
CA LEU A 53 6.43 13.81 -21.05
C LEU A 53 7.68 14.59 -21.47
N HIS A 54 8.33 14.21 -22.59
CA HIS A 54 9.56 14.83 -23.08
C HIS A 54 9.46 16.37 -23.19
N HIS A 55 8.25 16.93 -23.40
CA HIS A 55 7.97 18.37 -23.37
C HIS A 55 6.72 18.72 -22.55
N PHE A 56 6.52 18.09 -21.40
CA PHE A 56 5.45 18.51 -20.51
C PHE A 56 5.85 19.80 -19.78
N TYR A 57 5.20 20.91 -20.13
CA TYR A 57 5.38 22.24 -19.54
C TYR A 57 6.79 22.85 -19.72
N PRO A 58 7.24 23.07 -20.97
CA PRO A 58 8.53 23.73 -21.21
C PRO A 58 8.43 25.22 -20.89
N GLY A 59 9.27 25.71 -19.98
CA GLY A 59 9.42 27.15 -19.69
C GLY A 59 8.65 27.71 -18.50
N SER A 60 8.08 26.85 -17.65
CA SER A 60 7.56 27.23 -16.33
C SER A 60 8.59 27.23 -15.22
#